data_AF-A0A1I0CAB0-F1
#
_entry.id   AF-A0A1I0CAB0-F1
#
_cell.length_a   1.000
_cell.length_b   1.000
_cell.length_c   1.000
_cell.angle_alpha   90.00
_cell.angle_beta   90.00
_cell.angle_gamma   90.00
#
_symmetry.space_group_name_H-M   'P 1'
#
loop_
_entity.id
_entity.type
_entity.pdbx_description
1 polymer ?
#
loop_
_entity_poly.entity_id
_entity_poly.type
_entity_poly.pdbx_seq_one_letter_code
_entity_poly.pdbx_strand_id
1 'polypeptide(L)'
;MLSLKKIFGICKKRRGRSKYLLSVNILVGKTRQIPAKIVCVRNKKNKKDWVDFICTNPDLSEEDIIRIYGMRWQIEVFFKTCKLYLNLIGECHSLSYDALTAHVAIVFARYMMIALEQRRTMDYRSLGEIFFLFTDELADITFGESFRRILQVMFESIYAVFDVTNNQIAAFIDIFVDRLDSS
;
A
#
# COMPACT_ATOMS: atom_id res chain seq x y z
N MET A 1 13.76 37.92 -8.11
CA MET A 1 12.94 36.71 -7.94
C MET A 1 12.17 36.85 -6.63
N LEU A 2 10.83 36.90 -6.66
CA LEU A 2 10.04 36.95 -5.43
C LEU A 2 10.02 35.55 -4.78
N SER A 3 10.17 35.48 -3.46
CA SER A 3 9.96 34.23 -2.72
C SER A 3 8.47 33.99 -2.48
N LEU A 4 8.07 32.72 -2.36
CA LEU A 4 6.70 32.31 -2.02
C LEU A 4 6.17 33.02 -0.77
N LYS A 5 7.01 33.19 0.27
CA LYS A 5 6.65 33.95 1.48
C LYS A 5 6.34 35.42 1.20
N LYS A 6 7.08 36.06 0.29
CA LYS A 6 6.82 37.44 -0.13
C LYS A 6 5.52 37.54 -0.93
N ILE A 7 5.27 36.62 -1.85
CA ILE A 7 4.01 36.55 -2.62
C ILE A 7 2.82 36.38 -1.66
N PHE A 8 2.93 35.43 -0.72
CA PHE A 8 1.91 35.21 0.30
C PHE A 8 1.73 36.42 1.24
N GLY A 9 2.79 37.19 1.49
CA GLY A 9 2.73 38.42 2.28
C GLY A 9 1.99 39.57 1.58
N ILE A 10 2.26 39.76 0.28
CA ILE A 10 1.75 40.88 -0.53
C ILE A 10 0.29 40.64 -0.95
N CYS A 11 -0.07 39.40 -1.31
CA CYS A 11 -1.39 39.12 -1.84
C CYS A 11 -2.48 39.07 -0.76
N LYS A 12 -3.65 39.63 -1.09
CA LYS A 12 -4.83 39.62 -0.21
C LYS A 12 -5.36 38.19 -0.06
N LYS A 13 -5.42 37.71 1.18
CA LYS A 13 -5.93 36.37 1.52
C LYS A 13 -7.45 36.35 1.58
N ARG A 14 -8.03 35.21 1.22
CA ARG A 14 -9.44 34.92 1.49
C ARG A 14 -9.69 34.83 3.00
N ARG A 15 -10.77 35.44 3.47
CA ARG A 15 -11.21 35.41 4.88
C ARG A 15 -12.14 34.21 5.13
N GLY A 16 -12.32 33.83 6.39
CA GLY A 16 -13.28 32.80 6.80
C GLY A 16 -12.80 31.35 6.61
N ARG A 17 -13.74 30.41 6.43
CA ARG A 17 -13.52 28.96 6.28
C ARG A 17 -13.31 28.52 4.81
N SER A 18 -12.69 29.37 3.99
CA SER A 18 -12.35 29.02 2.61
C SER A 18 -11.45 27.78 2.55
N LYS A 19 -11.67 26.90 1.55
CA LYS A 19 -10.84 25.70 1.33
C LYS A 19 -9.36 26.03 1.08
N TYR A 20 -9.06 27.23 0.58
CA TYR A 20 -7.71 27.77 0.38
C TYR A 20 -7.60 29.23 0.83
N LEU A 21 -6.37 29.67 1.09
CA LEU A 21 -6.03 31.01 1.59
C LEU A 21 -5.71 31.99 0.46
N LEU A 22 -4.98 31.53 -0.56
CA LEU A 22 -4.49 32.35 -1.67
C LEU A 22 -4.46 31.53 -2.96
N SER A 23 -4.78 32.16 -4.09
CA SER A 23 -4.63 31.62 -5.44
C SER A 23 -4.08 32.72 -6.34
N VAL A 24 -2.97 32.47 -7.04
CA VAL A 24 -2.28 33.47 -7.87
C VAL A 24 -1.71 32.80 -9.11
N ASN A 25 -2.00 33.36 -10.29
CA ASN A 25 -1.34 33.00 -11.54
C ASN A 25 0.01 33.71 -11.62
N ILE A 26 1.05 32.96 -11.96
CA ILE A 26 2.43 33.42 -12.06
C ILE A 26 3.10 32.85 -13.32
N LEU A 27 4.23 33.42 -13.68
CA LEU A 27 5.13 32.87 -14.70
C LEU A 27 6.38 32.32 -13.99
N VAL A 28 6.68 31.05 -14.22
CA VAL A 28 7.81 30.34 -13.60
C VAL A 28 8.88 30.12 -14.66
N GLY A 29 10.14 30.46 -14.33
CA GLY A 29 11.30 30.24 -15.19
C GLY A 29 12.05 31.52 -15.54
N LYS A 30 13.38 31.41 -15.71
CA LYS A 30 14.25 32.54 -16.08
C LYS A 30 14.30 32.77 -17.59
N THR A 31 14.46 31.69 -18.37
CA THR A 31 14.65 31.75 -19.82
C THR A 31 13.38 31.42 -20.60
N ARG A 32 12.63 30.41 -20.13
CA ARG A 32 11.34 30.01 -20.69
C ARG A 32 10.29 30.23 -19.62
N GLN A 33 9.38 31.17 -19.86
CA GLN A 33 8.31 31.50 -18.93
C GLN A 33 7.18 30.48 -19.09
N ILE A 34 6.94 29.69 -18.05
CA ILE A 34 5.87 28.70 -18.00
C ILE A 34 4.73 29.28 -17.15
N PRO A 35 3.51 29.41 -17.69
CA PRO A 35 2.36 29.82 -16.88
C PRO A 35 2.09 28.77 -15.80
N ALA A 36 1.87 29.23 -14.58
CA ALA A 36 1.55 28.38 -13.46
C ALA A 36 0.59 29.09 -12.50
N LYS A 37 -0.09 28.33 -11.66
CA LYS A 37 -0.94 28.81 -10.59
C LYS A 37 -0.40 28.29 -9.26
N ILE A 38 -0.21 29.19 -8.31
CA ILE A 38 0.09 28.84 -6.92
C ILE A 38 -1.20 28.89 -6.12
N VAL A 39 -1.48 27.82 -5.37
CA VAL A 39 -2.60 27.72 -4.44
C VAL A 39 -2.05 27.45 -3.04
N CYS A 40 -2.26 28.37 -2.11
CA CYS A 40 -1.87 28.20 -0.72
C CYS A 40 -3.06 27.76 0.12
N VAL A 41 -2.90 26.66 0.86
CA VAL A 41 -3.93 26.02 1.69
C VAL A 41 -3.53 26.07 3.15
N ARG A 42 -4.50 26.16 4.05
CA ARG A 42 -4.22 26.11 5.50
C ARG A 42 -3.78 24.71 5.89
N ASN A 43 -2.70 24.60 6.65
CA ASN A 43 -2.29 23.32 7.22
C ASN A 43 -3.33 22.88 8.26
N LYS A 44 -3.89 21.68 8.09
CA LYS A 44 -4.91 21.11 9.01
C LYS A 44 -4.34 20.83 10.40
N LYS A 45 -3.07 20.41 10.49
CA LYS A 45 -2.39 20.09 11.76
C LYS A 45 -1.95 21.35 12.49
N ASN A 46 -1.43 22.33 11.77
CA ASN A 46 -0.99 23.60 12.34
C ASN A 46 -1.70 24.78 11.66
N LYS A 47 -2.73 25.33 12.30
CA LYS A 47 -3.55 26.42 11.71
C LYS A 47 -2.78 27.73 11.47
N LYS A 48 -1.61 27.92 12.12
CA LYS A 48 -0.72 29.08 11.91
C LYS A 48 0.16 28.91 10.66
N ASP A 49 0.20 27.70 10.11
CA ASP A 49 1.04 27.31 8.98
C ASP A 49 0.19 27.05 7.72
N TRP A 50 0.85 27.00 6.56
CA TRP A 50 0.22 26.82 5.26
C TRP A 50 1.09 25.96 4.34
N VAL A 51 0.43 25.33 3.37
CA VAL A 51 1.05 24.50 2.34
C VAL A 51 0.74 25.11 0.97
N ASP A 52 1.74 25.28 0.12
CA ASP A 52 1.58 25.69 -1.26
C ASP A 52 1.58 24.51 -2.23
N PHE A 53 0.73 24.64 -3.24
CA PHE A 53 0.69 23.81 -4.42
C PHE A 53 0.98 24.67 -5.65
N ILE A 54 1.72 24.11 -6.60
CA ILE A 54 2.05 24.77 -7.86
C ILE A 54 1.53 23.92 -9.02
N CYS A 55 0.71 24.50 -9.88
CA CYS A 55 0.16 23.81 -11.04
C CYS A 55 0.57 24.53 -12.32
N THR A 56 1.10 23.82 -13.30
CA THR A 56 1.47 24.38 -14.61
C THR A 56 0.28 24.54 -15.56
N ASN A 57 -0.91 24.10 -15.17
CA ASN A 57 -2.15 24.35 -15.89
C ASN A 57 -2.99 25.39 -15.09
N PRO A 58 -2.96 26.67 -15.49
CA PRO A 58 -3.69 27.73 -14.79
C PRO A 58 -5.21 27.67 -15.00
N ASP A 59 -5.72 26.83 -15.90
CA ASP A 59 -7.17 26.71 -16.14
C ASP A 59 -7.86 25.81 -15.11
N LEU A 60 -7.09 24.97 -14.39
CA LEU A 60 -7.63 24.13 -13.32
C LEU A 60 -8.15 24.97 -12.15
N SER A 61 -9.28 24.54 -11.58
CA SER A 61 -9.84 25.13 -10.37
C SER A 61 -8.92 24.88 -9.17
N GLU A 62 -8.97 25.75 -8.15
CA GLU A 62 -8.18 25.52 -6.95
C GLU A 62 -8.57 24.22 -6.23
N GLU A 63 -9.84 23.83 -6.31
CA GLU A 63 -10.33 22.60 -5.70
C GLU A 63 -9.76 21.36 -6.41
N ASP A 64 -9.66 21.38 -7.73
CA ASP A 64 -9.05 20.30 -8.50
C ASP A 64 -7.56 20.20 -8.23
N ILE A 65 -6.85 21.32 -8.14
CA ILE A 65 -5.43 21.33 -7.76
C ILE A 65 -5.25 20.69 -6.38
N ILE A 66 -6.06 21.09 -5.39
CA ILE A 66 -6.00 20.51 -4.04
C ILE A 66 -6.31 19.01 -4.07
N ARG A 67 -7.30 18.59 -4.85
CA ARG A 67 -7.70 17.19 -5.00
C ARG A 67 -6.60 16.34 -5.65
N ILE A 68 -5.99 16.81 -6.74
CA ILE A 68 -4.88 16.13 -7.44
C ILE A 68 -3.68 15.99 -6.49
N TYR A 69 -3.33 17.05 -5.76
CA TYR A 69 -2.27 16.98 -4.75
C TYR A 69 -2.61 16.04 -3.59
N GLY A 70 -3.89 15.97 -3.20
CA GLY A 70 -4.39 14.97 -2.25
C GLY A 70 -4.23 13.54 -2.76
N MET A 71 -4.48 13.29 -4.05
CA MET A 71 -4.22 12.00 -4.68
C MET A 71 -2.72 11.68 -4.71
N ARG A 72 -1.86 12.66 -5.03
CA ARG A 72 -0.40 12.47 -5.01
C ARG A 72 0.12 12.08 -3.61
N TRP A 73 -0.45 12.68 -2.57
CA TRP A 73 -0.11 12.32 -1.18
C TRP A 73 -0.42 10.86 -0.84
N GLN A 74 -1.39 10.22 -1.53
CA GLN A 74 -1.67 8.80 -1.33
C GLN A 74 -0.47 7.91 -1.63
N ILE A 75 0.45 8.32 -2.50
CA ILE A 75 1.70 7.60 -2.77
C ILE A 75 2.61 7.60 -1.53
N GLU A 76 2.67 8.71 -0.80
CA GLU A 76 3.45 8.80 0.44
C GLU A 76 2.84 7.94 1.54
N VAL A 77 1.50 7.90 1.62
CA VAL A 77 0.77 7.01 2.52
C VAL A 77 1.04 5.54 2.16
N PHE A 78 0.97 5.18 0.87
CA PHE A 78 1.32 3.86 0.36
C PHE A 78 2.71 3.42 0.82
N PHE A 79 3.74 4.21 0.53
CA PHE A 79 5.12 3.86 0.92
C PHE A 79 5.31 3.81 2.43
N LYS A 80 4.61 4.67 3.19
CA LYS A 80 4.62 4.59 4.65
C LYS A 80 4.02 3.27 5.14
N THR A 81 2.88 2.86 4.59
CA THR A 81 2.24 1.59 4.93
C THR A 81 3.11 0.40 4.58
N CYS A 82 3.70 0.37 3.38
CA CYS A 82 4.58 -0.73 2.96
C CYS A 82 5.81 -0.87 3.88
N LYS A 83 6.40 0.24 4.30
CA LYS A 83 7.57 0.22 5.20
C LYS A 83 7.21 -0.18 6.63
N LEU A 84 6.08 0.30 7.15
CA LEU A 84 5.72 0.14 8.56
C LEU A 84 5.01 -1.17 8.86
N TYR A 85 4.09 -1.60 7.99
CA TYR A 85 3.25 -2.78 8.22
C TYR A 85 3.66 -3.98 7.38
N LEU A 86 4.11 -3.74 6.14
CA LEU A 86 4.40 -4.83 5.19
C LEU A 86 5.90 -5.15 5.08
N ASN A 87 6.69 -4.73 6.06
CA ASN A 87 8.13 -5.01 6.20
C ASN A 87 8.98 -4.86 4.93
N LEU A 88 8.66 -3.86 4.09
CA LEU A 88 9.35 -3.62 2.81
C LEU A 88 10.88 -3.58 2.95
N ILE A 89 11.39 -3.02 4.05
CA ILE A 89 12.84 -2.84 4.28
C ILE A 89 13.44 -4.01 5.07
N GLY A 90 12.69 -4.59 6.02
CA GLY A 90 13.25 -5.50 7.03
C GLY A 90 13.05 -7.00 6.75
N GLU A 91 12.19 -7.39 5.81
CA GLU A 91 11.87 -8.81 5.58
C GLU A 91 12.89 -9.50 4.65
N CYS A 92 13.45 -8.79 3.67
CA CYS A 92 14.38 -9.36 2.70
C CYS A 92 15.79 -8.77 2.86
N HIS A 93 16.76 -9.65 3.18
CA HIS A 93 18.19 -9.31 3.29
C HIS A 93 19.02 -9.88 2.13
N SER A 94 18.35 -10.31 1.05
CA SER A 94 19.03 -10.90 -0.10
C SER A 94 19.85 -9.84 -0.85
N LEU A 95 21.01 -10.27 -1.36
CA LEU A 95 21.85 -9.47 -2.25
C LEU A 95 21.51 -9.66 -3.74
N SER A 96 20.61 -10.60 -4.05
CA SER A 96 20.16 -10.84 -5.42
C SER A 96 19.13 -9.81 -5.86
N TYR A 97 19.33 -9.24 -7.06
CA TYR A 97 18.40 -8.28 -7.65
C TYR A 97 17.03 -8.89 -7.92
N ASP A 98 16.98 -10.15 -8.38
CA ASP A 98 15.72 -10.85 -8.66
C ASP A 98 14.94 -11.10 -7.38
N ALA A 99 15.64 -11.49 -6.30
CA ALA A 99 15.02 -11.69 -5.00
C ALA A 99 14.48 -10.37 -4.42
N LEU A 100 15.22 -9.26 -4.58
CA LEU A 100 14.77 -7.95 -4.15
C LEU A 100 13.55 -7.48 -4.97
N THR A 101 13.57 -7.69 -6.28
CA THR A 101 12.46 -7.33 -7.18
C THR A 101 11.20 -8.14 -6.85
N ALA A 102 11.34 -9.45 -6.64
CA ALA A 102 10.25 -10.31 -6.23
C ALA A 102 9.68 -9.88 -4.87
N HIS A 103 10.54 -9.55 -3.90
CA HIS A 103 10.12 -9.04 -2.59
C HIS A 103 9.28 -7.77 -2.69
N VAL A 104 9.76 -6.77 -3.45
CA VAL A 104 9.00 -5.52 -3.66
C VAL A 104 7.66 -5.79 -4.33
N ALA A 105 7.63 -6.66 -5.35
CA ALA A 105 6.38 -7.02 -6.03
C ALA A 105 5.37 -7.69 -5.08
N ILE A 106 5.82 -8.60 -4.22
CA ILE A 106 4.98 -9.27 -3.22
C ILE A 106 4.43 -8.27 -2.21
N VAL A 107 5.27 -7.37 -1.68
CA VAL A 107 4.84 -6.34 -0.74
C VAL A 107 3.79 -5.41 -1.37
N PHE A 108 3.96 -5.05 -2.64
CA PHE A 108 3.00 -4.21 -3.34
C PHE A 108 1.69 -4.95 -3.62
N ALA A 109 1.75 -6.25 -3.95
CA ALA A 109 0.56 -7.09 -4.09
C ALA A 109 -0.22 -7.20 -2.76
N ARG A 110 0.47 -7.44 -1.64
CA ARG A 110 -0.13 -7.46 -0.30
C ARG A 110 -0.85 -6.14 0.00
N TYR A 111 -0.22 -5.00 -0.29
CA TYR A 111 -0.87 -3.70 -0.15
C TYR A 111 -2.13 -3.57 -1.00
N MET A 112 -2.07 -3.96 -2.28
CA MET A 112 -3.21 -3.87 -3.19
C MET A 112 -4.40 -4.69 -2.70
N MET A 113 -4.16 -5.89 -2.17
CA MET A 113 -5.21 -6.73 -1.57
C MET A 113 -5.86 -6.05 -0.36
N ILE A 114 -5.05 -5.54 0.58
CA ILE A 114 -5.55 -4.85 1.78
C ILE A 114 -6.34 -3.58 1.40
N ALA A 115 -5.82 -2.81 0.44
CA ALA A 115 -6.46 -1.58 -0.03
C ALA A 115 -7.76 -1.86 -0.80
N LEU A 116 -7.84 -2.98 -1.52
CA LEU A 116 -9.08 -3.44 -2.15
C LEU A 116 -10.11 -3.83 -1.11
N GLU A 117 -9.69 -4.57 -0.08
CA GLU A 117 -10.59 -5.00 0.99
C GLU A 117 -11.13 -3.80 1.76
N GLN A 118 -10.27 -2.85 2.11
CA GLN A 118 -10.69 -1.60 2.78
C GLN A 118 -11.77 -0.84 1.99
N ARG A 119 -11.75 -0.90 0.65
CA ARG A 119 -12.77 -0.27 -0.20
C ARG A 119 -14.08 -1.05 -0.26
N ARG A 120 -14.03 -2.36 -0.05
CA ARG A 120 -15.21 -3.25 -0.05
C ARG A 120 -15.91 -3.26 1.31
N THR A 121 -15.14 -3.14 2.39
CA THR A 121 -15.68 -3.08 3.74
C THR A 121 -16.42 -1.77 3.98
N MET A 122 -17.67 -1.85 4.47
CA MET A 122 -18.44 -0.69 4.95
C MET A 122 -17.89 -0.15 6.29
N ASP A 123 -17.10 -0.95 7.00
CA ASP A 123 -16.47 -0.60 8.25
C ASP A 123 -15.32 0.41 8.06
N TYR A 124 -15.23 1.40 8.95
CA TYR A 124 -14.14 2.38 8.97
C TYR A 124 -12.85 1.80 9.58
N ARG A 125 -12.39 0.63 9.09
CA ARG A 125 -11.11 0.05 9.52
C ARG A 125 -9.96 0.72 8.78
N SER A 126 -8.89 1.00 9.51
CA SER A 126 -7.63 1.45 8.95
C SER A 126 -6.91 0.32 8.22
N LEU A 127 -6.02 0.66 7.28
CA LEU A 127 -5.20 -0.33 6.57
C LEU A 127 -4.38 -1.21 7.53
N GLY A 128 -3.93 -0.65 8.67
CA GLY A 128 -3.17 -1.40 9.66
C GLY A 128 -4.02 -2.45 10.38
N GLU A 129 -5.26 -2.12 10.74
CA GLU A 129 -6.18 -3.08 11.38
C GLU A 129 -6.55 -4.23 10.44
N ILE A 130 -6.80 -3.94 9.17
CA ILE A 130 -7.06 -4.97 8.15
C ILE A 130 -5.81 -5.85 7.95
N PHE A 131 -4.62 -5.25 7.93
CA PHE A 131 -3.38 -6.01 7.83
C PHE A 131 -3.18 -6.98 9.01
N PHE A 132 -3.36 -6.51 10.24
CA PHE A 132 -3.22 -7.37 11.42
C PHE A 132 -4.26 -8.47 11.43
N LEU A 133 -5.51 -8.18 11.06
CA LEU A 133 -6.56 -9.19 10.94
C LEU A 133 -6.20 -10.26 9.91
N PHE A 134 -5.72 -9.88 8.73
CA PHE A 134 -5.27 -10.86 7.74
C PHE A 134 -4.04 -11.64 8.19
N THR A 135 -3.14 -11.02 8.96
CA THR A 135 -1.96 -11.72 9.50
C THR A 135 -2.36 -12.72 10.57
N ASP A 136 -3.36 -12.38 11.39
CA ASP A 136 -3.96 -13.25 12.40
C ASP A 136 -4.72 -14.42 11.73
N GLU A 137 -5.58 -14.13 10.74
CA GLU A 137 -6.27 -15.15 9.96
C GLU A 137 -5.30 -16.07 9.19
N LEU A 138 -4.21 -15.53 8.63
CA LEU A 138 -3.17 -16.34 7.97
C LEU A 138 -2.34 -17.15 8.98
N ALA A 139 -2.17 -16.65 10.21
CA ALA A 139 -1.58 -17.45 11.27
C ALA A 139 -2.51 -18.58 11.70
N ASP A 140 -3.83 -18.35 11.67
CA ASP A 140 -4.87 -19.34 11.97
C ASP A 140 -5.01 -20.41 10.85
N ILE A 141 -4.85 -20.03 9.57
CA ILE A 141 -4.63 -20.97 8.44
C ILE A 141 -3.20 -21.52 8.54
N THR A 142 -2.96 -22.28 9.59
CA THR A 142 -1.64 -22.78 9.97
C THR A 142 -1.02 -23.63 8.86
N PHE A 143 0.32 -23.70 8.86
CA PHE A 143 1.11 -24.68 8.10
C PHE A 143 0.49 -26.09 8.11
N GLY A 144 -0.15 -26.50 9.21
CA GLY A 144 -0.88 -27.75 9.32
C GLY A 144 -2.02 -27.94 8.31
N GLU A 145 -2.83 -26.92 8.03
CA GLU A 145 -3.90 -27.02 7.02
C GLU A 145 -3.34 -27.05 5.60
N SER A 146 -2.28 -26.27 5.35
CA SER A 146 -1.57 -26.28 4.06
C SER A 146 -0.89 -27.63 3.82
N PHE A 147 -0.22 -28.18 4.83
CA PHE A 147 0.42 -29.49 4.78
C PHE A 147 -0.61 -30.60 4.63
N ARG A 148 -1.72 -30.55 5.38
CA ARG A 148 -2.85 -31.48 5.23
C ARG A 148 -3.39 -31.47 3.80
N ARG A 149 -3.52 -30.29 3.18
CA ARG A 149 -4.01 -30.17 1.80
C ARG A 149 -3.03 -30.71 0.78
N ILE A 150 -1.73 -30.52 0.97
CA ILE A 150 -0.67 -31.13 0.14
C ILE A 150 -0.71 -32.65 0.26
N LEU A 151 -0.78 -33.19 1.48
CA LEU A 151 -0.89 -34.64 1.70
C LEU A 151 -2.17 -35.21 1.06
N GLN A 152 -3.29 -34.51 1.20
CA GLN A 152 -4.55 -34.94 0.59
C GLN A 152 -4.44 -35.03 -0.94
N VAL A 153 -3.91 -34.00 -1.60
CA VAL A 153 -3.71 -33.99 -3.06
C VAL A 153 -2.72 -35.08 -3.50
N MET A 154 -1.68 -35.33 -2.71
CA MET A 154 -0.73 -36.43 -2.96
C MET A 154 -1.43 -37.79 -2.91
N PHE A 155 -2.24 -38.07 -1.89
CA PHE A 155 -2.99 -39.32 -1.80
C PHE A 155 -4.00 -39.47 -2.93
N GLU A 156 -4.77 -38.43 -3.25
CA GLU A 156 -5.71 -38.43 -4.38
C GLU A 156 -4.99 -38.74 -5.72
N SER A 157 -3.78 -38.21 -5.91
CA SER A 157 -2.96 -38.51 -7.10
C SER A 157 -2.46 -39.96 -7.12
N ILE A 158 -2.09 -40.51 -5.95
CA ILE A 158 -1.68 -41.91 -5.81
C ILE A 158 -2.85 -42.85 -6.12
N TYR A 159 -4.04 -42.57 -5.58
CA TYR A 159 -5.26 -43.31 -5.90
C TYR A 159 -5.55 -43.30 -7.40
N ALA A 160 -5.44 -42.14 -8.04
CA ALA A 160 -5.74 -42.00 -9.47
C ALA A 160 -4.75 -42.72 -10.40
N VAL A 161 -3.46 -42.83 -10.02
CA VAL A 161 -2.41 -43.43 -10.87
C VAL A 161 -2.23 -44.93 -10.60
N PHE A 162 -2.34 -45.35 -9.34
CA PHE A 162 -1.96 -46.69 -8.92
C PHE A 162 -3.15 -47.58 -8.51
N ASP A 163 -4.39 -47.06 -8.60
CA ASP A 163 -5.64 -47.77 -8.28
C ASP A 163 -5.58 -48.51 -6.92
N VAL A 164 -4.99 -47.81 -5.94
CA VAL A 164 -4.61 -48.40 -4.66
C VAL A 164 -5.84 -48.64 -3.78
N THR A 165 -5.90 -49.81 -3.14
CA THR A 165 -6.99 -50.12 -2.19
C THR A 165 -6.77 -49.44 -0.84
N ASN A 166 -7.86 -49.16 -0.12
CA ASN A 166 -7.79 -48.54 1.21
C ASN A 166 -6.92 -49.33 2.21
N ASN A 167 -6.88 -50.67 2.09
CA ASN A 167 -6.05 -51.53 2.94
C ASN A 167 -4.55 -51.33 2.69
N GLN A 168 -4.15 -51.13 1.43
CA GLN A 168 -2.75 -50.87 1.06
C GLN A 168 -2.30 -49.49 1.53
N ILE A 169 -3.20 -48.50 1.52
CA ILE A 169 -2.89 -47.16 2.04
C ILE A 169 -2.80 -47.14 3.56
N ALA A 170 -3.66 -47.87 4.27
CA ALA A 170 -3.53 -48.04 5.72
C ALA A 170 -2.15 -48.64 6.08
N ALA A 171 -1.76 -49.73 5.40
CA ALA A 171 -0.44 -50.34 5.60
C ALA A 171 0.72 -49.39 5.26
N PHE A 172 0.58 -48.59 4.20
CA PHE A 172 1.56 -47.56 3.84
C PHE A 172 1.69 -46.48 4.92
N ILE A 173 0.56 -45.99 5.45
CA ILE A 173 0.54 -44.99 6.52
C ILE A 173 1.20 -45.55 7.78
N ASP A 174 0.88 -46.79 8.18
CA ASP A 174 1.48 -47.44 9.34
C ASP A 174 3.01 -47.54 9.19
N ILE A 175 3.50 -47.99 8.04
CA ILE A 175 4.95 -48.07 7.75
C ILE A 175 5.60 -46.68 7.76
N PHE A 176 4.91 -45.67 7.24
CA PHE A 176 5.40 -44.30 7.19
C PHE A 176 5.51 -43.68 8.59
N VAL A 177 4.51 -43.90 9.46
CA VAL A 177 4.50 -43.44 10.85
C VAL A 177 5.59 -44.15 11.67
N ASP A 178 5.72 -45.48 11.55
CA ASP A 178 6.78 -46.25 12.21
C ASP A 178 8.18 -45.72 11.87
N ARG A 179 8.38 -45.28 10.62
CA ARG A 179 9.66 -44.72 10.18
C ARG A 179 9.91 -43.31 10.68
N LEU A 180 8.84 -42.51 10.83
CA LEU A 180 8.93 -41.16 11.40
C LEU A 180 9.31 -41.19 12.88
N ASP A 181 8.77 -42.13 13.66
CA ASP A 181 9.10 -42.28 15.08
C ASP A 181 10.53 -42.82 15.31
N SER A 182 11.14 -43.41 14.27
CA SER A 182 12.50 -43.95 14.30
C SER A 182 13.60 -42.97 13.83
N SER A 183 13.24 -41.74 13.45
CA SER A 183 14.14 -40.73 12.87
C SER A 183 14.35 -39.49 13.73
#